data_AF-A0A4P2PXF2-F1
#
_entry.id   AF-A0A4P2PXF2-F1
#
_cell.length_a   1.000
_cell.length_b   1.000
_cell.length_c   1.000
_cell.angle_alpha   90.00
_cell.angle_beta   90.00
_cell.angle_gamma   90.00
#
_symmetry.space_group_name_H-M   'P 1'
#
loop_
_entity.id
_entity.type
_entity.pdbx_description
1 polymer ?
#
loop_
_entity_poly.entity_id
_entity_poly.type
_entity_poly.pdbx_seq_one_letter_code
_entity_poly.pdbx_strand_id
1 'polypeptide(L)'
;MLRSRPDVELRMSRIVHPGDVVLVELVLRCRARTPVDAIELHLEGMQAARVDERVLVPPHFLSLVARVAGQTTLPEGEQRYRASFPLPADAPCSYLGTRAEIRYGITLSIAIPWWLDVQESYEVRVTPRPRARPARSPVAGTTARGDSPFVEVSLDDQVFAPGDEISGAVALGNVQGRNVRGIEISLVGVERLLGADPAASSRATEAHRFTAFRRADSRDEGRELSFRFRIPRSVAPSFDAGWIALVWGLEVRVELARSDDITHTTPLVVGVFDRPPGVGAMRRQIGSGRWRAVWDAVGARHGLALDPLELRLSGAIAGCAAVVSIDAGASSGGALLGELRWPSWGLDLEVGVRRFLLALSSDDDEGFGRRYRVRGRDPGQVRAVIAGPLRRALLAFDDVRLDDERVIVRSRTPGHDQPWLGAFLERLAALAAEIRAASDRVPPPTPMAGMRPAWERFAAELHGRLEVGRMCIRDAQLDGATFHIDTCFERGPQPTCSEVTLVLDPPLEAALDPDDPEPMRPVSPGAREVIRGLRARTRALRIAQHAVAVTLPAPIEDPATLRDLLGALLLLSALLRGARVAGPYR
;
A
#
# COMPACT_ATOMS: atom_id res chain seq x y z
N MET A 1 -65.78 17.96 59.98
CA MET A 1 -64.78 16.92 59.70
C MET A 1 -63.71 17.53 58.80
N LEU A 2 -62.47 17.66 59.27
CA LEU A 2 -61.35 18.05 58.41
C LEU A 2 -61.00 16.84 57.52
N ARG A 3 -61.02 17.03 56.20
CA ARG A 3 -60.52 16.04 55.23
C ARG A 3 -58.99 16.09 55.25
N SER A 4 -58.33 14.94 55.18
CA SER A 4 -56.87 14.84 55.14
C SER A 4 -56.42 14.23 53.82
N ARG A 5 -55.40 14.81 53.18
CA ARG A 5 -54.74 14.19 52.00
C ARG A 5 -54.15 12.83 52.42
N PRO A 6 -54.37 11.75 51.65
CA PRO A 6 -53.71 10.48 51.92
C PRO A 6 -52.20 10.61 51.74
N ASP A 7 -51.45 10.02 52.65
CA ASP A 7 -50.01 9.80 52.46
C ASP A 7 -49.80 8.59 51.55
N VAL A 8 -48.81 8.68 50.65
CA VAL A 8 -48.65 7.75 49.53
C VAL A 8 -47.26 7.14 49.55
N GLU A 9 -47.21 5.82 49.45
CA GLU A 9 -45.98 5.07 49.24
C GLU A 9 -46.18 4.12 48.04
N LEU A 10 -45.34 4.27 47.00
CA LEU A 10 -45.34 3.40 45.82
C LEU A 10 -44.14 2.46 45.88
N ARG A 11 -44.39 1.15 45.78
CA ARG A 11 -43.37 0.11 45.75
C ARG A 11 -43.37 -0.60 44.40
N MET A 12 -42.23 -0.58 43.72
CA MET A 12 -42.04 -1.22 42.42
C MET A 12 -40.56 -1.52 42.15
N SER A 13 -40.29 -2.44 41.22
CA SER A 13 -38.94 -2.65 40.69
C SER A 13 -38.47 -1.40 39.95
N ARG A 14 -37.34 -0.83 40.38
CA ARG A 14 -36.77 0.36 39.72
C ARG A 14 -36.12 0.04 38.37
N ILE A 15 -35.72 -1.21 38.17
CA ILE A 15 -35.11 -1.70 36.93
C ILE A 15 -36.01 -2.81 36.40
N VAL A 16 -36.42 -2.66 35.15
CA VAL A 16 -37.20 -3.65 34.40
C VAL A 16 -36.61 -3.80 33.01
N HIS A 17 -37.02 -4.83 32.29
CA HIS A 17 -36.59 -5.13 30.93
C HIS A 17 -37.76 -5.17 29.96
N PRO A 18 -37.54 -4.89 28.66
CA PRO A 18 -38.57 -5.11 27.64
C PRO A 18 -39.16 -6.53 27.72
N GLY A 19 -40.49 -6.63 27.71
CA GLY A 19 -41.21 -7.88 27.91
C GLY A 19 -41.43 -8.31 29.37
N ASP A 20 -40.96 -7.55 30.37
CA ASP A 20 -41.30 -7.77 31.78
C ASP A 20 -42.71 -7.27 32.10
N VAL A 21 -43.21 -7.65 33.28
CA VAL A 21 -44.41 -7.04 33.88
C VAL A 21 -43.97 -6.14 35.04
N VAL A 22 -44.28 -4.84 34.96
CA VAL A 22 -44.05 -3.90 36.05
C VAL A 22 -45.13 -4.10 37.11
N LEU A 23 -44.75 -4.71 38.23
CA LEU A 23 -45.62 -4.88 39.38
C LEU A 23 -45.51 -3.67 40.30
N VAL A 24 -46.66 -3.08 40.62
CA VAL A 24 -46.77 -1.88 41.44
C VAL A 24 -47.66 -2.17 42.63
N GLU A 25 -47.13 -1.94 43.84
CA GLU A 25 -47.90 -1.93 45.08
C GLU A 25 -48.03 -0.49 45.57
N LEU A 26 -49.27 -0.02 45.67
CA LEU A 26 -49.62 1.30 46.18
C LEU A 26 -50.12 1.16 47.61
N VAL A 27 -49.48 1.85 48.54
CA VAL A 27 -49.90 1.94 49.93
C VAL A 27 -50.40 3.35 50.20
N LEU A 28 -51.67 3.47 50.57
CA LEU A 28 -52.29 4.72 50.99
C LEU A 28 -52.47 4.72 52.50
N ARG A 29 -52.16 5.82 53.17
CA ARG A 29 -52.45 6.01 54.59
C ARG A 29 -53.36 7.22 54.78
N CYS A 30 -54.58 6.96 55.23
CA CYS A 30 -55.62 7.97 55.47
C CYS A 30 -55.75 8.26 56.97
N ARG A 31 -55.65 9.53 57.38
CA ARG A 31 -55.88 9.96 58.78
C ARG A 31 -57.36 10.09 59.14
N ALA A 32 -58.24 10.12 58.13
CA ALA A 32 -59.68 10.15 58.27
C ALA A 32 -60.33 9.54 57.01
N ARG A 33 -61.61 9.19 57.10
CA ARG A 33 -62.38 8.69 55.96
C ARG A 33 -62.36 9.72 54.82
N THR A 34 -61.84 9.33 53.65
CA THR A 34 -61.56 10.25 52.55
C THR A 34 -62.31 9.79 51.29
N PRO A 35 -63.28 10.56 50.77
CA PRO A 35 -63.94 10.23 49.51
C PRO A 35 -62.96 10.41 48.36
N VAL A 36 -62.97 9.49 47.39
CA VAL A 36 -62.19 9.55 46.16
C VAL A 36 -63.09 9.19 44.98
N ASP A 37 -62.90 9.86 43.85
CA ASP A 37 -63.61 9.54 42.60
C ASP A 37 -62.91 8.43 41.82
N ALA A 38 -61.57 8.39 41.87
CA ALA A 38 -60.76 7.33 41.30
C ALA A 38 -59.36 7.29 41.91
N ILE A 39 -58.75 6.11 41.87
CA ILE A 39 -57.31 5.92 42.07
C ILE A 39 -56.77 5.24 40.81
N GLU A 40 -55.88 5.92 40.11
CA GLU A 40 -55.32 5.48 38.83
C GLU A 40 -53.80 5.53 38.84
N LEU A 41 -53.19 4.55 38.19
CA LEU A 41 -51.77 4.48 37.91
C LEU A 41 -51.59 4.49 36.39
N HIS A 42 -50.76 5.39 35.88
CA HIS A 42 -50.48 5.57 34.46
C HIS A 42 -49.01 5.23 34.21
N LEU A 43 -48.71 4.14 33.50
CA LEU A 43 -47.36 3.87 33.00
C LEU A 43 -47.21 4.51 31.61
N GLU A 44 -46.28 5.44 31.51
CA GLU A 44 -45.99 6.17 30.28
C GLU A 44 -44.55 5.94 29.83
N GLY A 45 -44.36 5.82 28.52
CA GLY A 45 -43.06 5.82 27.85
C GLY A 45 -43.02 6.96 26.85
N MET A 46 -42.00 7.82 26.96
CA MET A 46 -41.80 8.97 26.10
C MET A 46 -40.40 8.99 25.49
N GLN A 47 -40.32 9.44 24.24
CA GLN A 47 -39.06 9.82 23.63
C GLN A 47 -39.03 11.34 23.53
N ALA A 48 -37.87 11.98 23.66
CA ALA A 48 -37.74 13.39 23.33
C ALA A 48 -36.40 13.60 22.63
N ALA A 49 -36.39 14.50 21.66
CA ALA A 49 -35.20 14.85 20.91
C ALA A 49 -35.06 16.37 20.84
N ARG A 50 -33.83 16.87 20.88
CA ARG A 50 -33.50 18.28 20.71
C ARG A 50 -32.87 18.48 19.34
N VAL A 51 -33.52 19.27 18.50
CA VAL A 51 -33.00 19.72 17.20
C VAL A 51 -32.85 21.23 17.27
N ASP A 52 -31.61 21.69 17.28
CA ASP A 52 -31.24 23.09 17.50
C ASP A 52 -31.83 23.62 18.82
N GLU A 53 -32.64 24.69 18.79
CA GLU A 53 -33.31 25.23 20.00
C GLU A 53 -34.69 24.60 20.27
N ARG A 54 -35.13 23.66 19.43
CA ARG A 54 -36.47 23.07 19.54
C ARG A 54 -36.42 21.69 20.18
N VAL A 55 -37.29 21.49 21.17
CA VAL A 55 -37.59 20.15 21.69
C VAL A 55 -38.68 19.56 20.83
N LEU A 56 -38.33 18.50 20.10
CA LEU A 56 -39.30 17.63 19.47
C LEU A 56 -39.73 16.60 20.52
N VAL A 57 -41.02 16.56 20.79
CA VAL A 57 -41.65 15.52 21.62
C VAL A 57 -42.64 14.80 20.70
N PRO A 58 -42.37 13.56 20.28
CA PRO A 58 -43.38 12.73 19.65
C PRO A 58 -44.43 12.36 20.71
N PRO A 59 -45.63 11.94 20.32
CA PRO A 59 -46.59 11.39 21.26
C PRO A 59 -45.98 10.21 22.05
N HIS A 60 -46.47 10.00 23.28
CA HIS A 60 -46.11 8.85 24.11
C HIS A 60 -46.17 7.57 23.26
N PHE A 61 -45.06 6.83 23.18
CA PHE A 61 -45.04 5.56 22.46
C PHE A 61 -45.63 4.43 23.30
N LEU A 62 -45.78 4.65 24.61
CA LEU A 62 -46.44 3.75 25.54
C LEU A 62 -47.31 4.57 26.49
N SER A 63 -48.57 4.18 26.65
CA SER A 63 -49.49 4.70 27.66
C SER A 63 -50.40 3.58 28.11
N LEU A 64 -50.25 3.14 29.36
CA LEU A 64 -51.05 2.09 29.98
C LEU A 64 -51.65 2.62 31.28
N VAL A 65 -52.92 2.31 31.53
CA VAL A 65 -53.65 2.80 32.70
C VAL A 65 -54.21 1.64 33.51
N ALA A 66 -54.00 1.68 34.83
CA ALA A 66 -54.61 0.77 35.78
C ALA A 66 -55.44 1.58 36.80
N ARG A 67 -56.77 1.46 36.70
CA ARG A 67 -57.68 1.98 37.72
C ARG A 67 -57.80 0.95 38.84
N VAL A 68 -57.20 1.24 39.99
CA VAL A 68 -57.18 0.31 41.14
C VAL A 68 -58.35 0.53 42.10
N ALA A 69 -59.01 1.68 42.02
CA ALA A 69 -60.30 1.93 42.65
C ALA A 69 -61.11 2.94 41.83
N GLY A 70 -62.43 2.74 41.72
CA GLY A 70 -63.37 3.76 41.24
C GLY A 70 -63.86 4.65 42.38
N GLN A 71 -65.06 5.22 42.22
CA GLN A 71 -65.65 6.09 43.23
C GLN A 71 -65.87 5.32 44.54
N THR A 72 -65.22 5.75 45.62
CA THR A 72 -65.29 5.07 46.93
C THR A 72 -64.93 6.03 48.07
N THR A 73 -65.06 5.57 49.31
CA THR A 73 -64.54 6.27 50.49
C THR A 73 -63.46 5.43 51.12
N LEU A 74 -62.23 5.91 51.08
CA LEU A 74 -61.09 5.27 51.75
C LEU A 74 -61.33 5.28 53.27
N PRO A 75 -61.26 4.13 53.96
CA PRO A 75 -61.35 4.10 55.41
C PRO A 75 -60.13 4.78 56.04
N GLU A 76 -60.26 5.16 57.31
CA GLU A 76 -59.09 5.56 58.10
C GLU A 76 -58.14 4.36 58.26
N GLY A 77 -56.83 4.60 58.26
CA GLY A 77 -55.80 3.57 58.35
C GLY A 77 -55.02 3.37 57.04
N GLU A 78 -54.50 2.15 56.85
CA GLU A 78 -53.68 1.78 55.68
C GLU A 78 -54.46 0.92 54.68
N GLN A 79 -54.31 1.21 53.41
CA GLN A 79 -54.97 0.52 52.30
C GLN A 79 -53.93 0.19 51.24
N ARG A 80 -54.02 -1.02 50.68
CA ARG A 80 -53.07 -1.53 49.71
C ARG A 80 -53.76 -1.89 48.42
N TYR A 81 -53.20 -1.41 47.32
CA TYR A 81 -53.65 -1.69 45.97
C TYR A 81 -52.50 -2.27 45.16
N ARG A 82 -52.82 -3.10 44.16
CA ARG A 82 -51.84 -3.71 43.26
C ARG A 82 -52.24 -3.45 41.81
N ALA A 83 -51.24 -3.13 41.00
CA ALA A 83 -51.38 -3.02 39.56
C ALA A 83 -50.23 -3.75 38.87
N SER A 84 -50.47 -4.17 37.62
CA SER A 84 -49.49 -4.83 36.78
C SER A 84 -49.54 -4.23 35.39
N PHE A 85 -48.39 -3.81 34.87
CA PHE A 85 -48.26 -3.25 33.52
C PHE A 85 -47.36 -4.13 32.67
N PRO A 86 -47.88 -4.81 31.63
CA PRO A 86 -47.03 -5.57 30.71
C PRO A 86 -46.24 -4.59 29.83
N LEU A 87 -44.91 -4.60 29.95
CA LEU A 87 -44.04 -3.81 29.10
C LEU A 87 -43.84 -4.54 27.76
N PRO A 88 -44.07 -3.89 26.60
CA PRO A 88 -43.87 -4.53 25.30
C PRO A 88 -42.45 -5.12 25.14
N ALA A 89 -42.33 -6.22 24.41
CA ALA A 89 -41.05 -6.88 24.18
C ALA A 89 -40.09 -6.05 23.32
N ASP A 90 -40.64 -5.14 22.51
CA ASP A 90 -39.97 -4.18 21.64
C ASP A 90 -39.85 -2.78 22.27
N ALA A 91 -40.23 -2.62 23.54
CA ALA A 91 -40.12 -1.34 24.24
C ALA A 91 -38.64 -0.87 24.26
N PRO A 92 -38.33 0.37 23.85
CA PRO A 92 -36.96 0.87 23.84
C PRO A 92 -36.39 0.99 25.26
N CYS A 93 -35.08 0.86 25.41
CA CYS A 93 -34.45 1.01 26.72
C CYS A 93 -34.40 2.48 27.15
N SER A 94 -34.43 2.74 28.46
CA SER A 94 -34.21 4.08 28.99
C SER A 94 -32.83 4.60 28.57
N TYR A 95 -32.80 5.83 28.06
CA TYR A 95 -31.59 6.48 27.59
C TYR A 95 -31.65 7.97 27.92
N LEU A 96 -30.52 8.52 28.34
CA LEU A 96 -30.35 9.96 28.56
C LEU A 96 -29.04 10.37 27.91
N GLY A 97 -29.13 10.95 26.73
CA GLY A 97 -27.99 11.43 25.98
C GLY A 97 -27.96 12.95 25.87
N THR A 98 -27.23 13.44 24.87
CA THR A 98 -26.98 14.87 24.69
C THR A 98 -28.17 15.55 24.03
N ARG A 99 -28.70 14.92 22.98
CA ARG A 99 -29.85 15.44 22.22
C ARG A 99 -31.05 14.52 22.26
N ALA A 100 -30.93 13.33 22.81
CA ALA A 100 -32.03 12.37 22.84
C ALA A 100 -32.25 11.78 24.23
N GLU A 101 -33.51 11.55 24.57
CA GLU A 101 -33.88 10.84 25.79
C GLU A 101 -35.07 9.90 25.57
N ILE A 102 -35.05 8.80 26.31
CA ILE A 102 -36.11 7.80 26.37
C ILE A 102 -36.38 7.56 27.86
N ARG A 103 -37.58 7.92 28.32
CA ARG A 103 -37.96 7.87 29.73
C ARG A 103 -39.24 7.08 29.92
N TYR A 104 -39.34 6.43 31.08
CA TYR A 104 -40.54 5.78 31.54
C TYR A 104 -40.90 6.29 32.92
N GLY A 105 -42.18 6.49 33.16
CA GLY A 105 -42.69 6.98 34.44
C GLY A 105 -44.02 6.34 34.79
N ILE A 106 -44.25 6.16 36.09
CA ILE A 106 -45.57 5.84 36.63
C ILE A 106 -46.11 7.09 37.32
N THR A 107 -47.23 7.60 36.83
CA THR A 107 -47.98 8.70 37.43
C THR A 107 -49.16 8.14 38.22
N LEU A 108 -49.16 8.37 39.53
CA LEU A 108 -50.32 8.13 40.38
C LEU A 108 -51.24 9.35 40.31
N SER A 109 -52.54 9.11 40.12
CA SER A 109 -53.60 10.11 40.26
C SER A 109 -54.65 9.61 41.26
N ILE A 110 -54.94 10.41 42.28
CA ILE A 110 -56.07 10.20 43.20
C ILE A 110 -56.98 11.41 43.07
N ALA A 111 -58.13 11.20 42.43
CA ALA A 111 -59.14 12.24 42.26
C ALA A 111 -59.97 12.37 43.55
N ILE A 112 -59.99 13.56 44.16
CA ILE A 112 -60.69 13.82 45.43
C ILE A 112 -61.79 14.88 45.20
N PRO A 113 -63.08 14.52 45.36
CA PRO A 113 -64.17 15.44 45.07
C PRO A 113 -64.10 16.73 45.89
N TRP A 114 -64.10 17.87 45.19
CA TRP A 114 -64.09 19.21 45.78
C TRP A 114 -62.86 19.46 46.68
N TRP A 115 -61.73 18.82 46.35
CA TRP A 115 -60.45 18.96 47.05
C TRP A 115 -59.28 18.89 46.04
N LEU A 116 -58.05 19.11 46.51
CA LEU A 116 -56.85 18.95 45.69
C LEU A 116 -56.53 17.47 45.48
N ASP A 117 -56.42 17.07 44.22
CA ASP A 117 -56.00 15.73 43.82
C ASP A 117 -54.56 15.42 44.27
N VAL A 118 -54.28 14.13 44.41
CA VAL A 118 -52.90 13.65 44.60
C VAL A 118 -52.35 13.27 43.24
N GLN A 119 -51.25 13.90 42.85
CA GLN A 119 -50.50 13.52 41.66
C GLN A 119 -49.02 13.36 42.03
N GLU A 120 -48.50 12.14 41.86
CA GLU A 120 -47.10 11.79 42.17
C GLU A 120 -46.52 11.04 40.96
N SER A 121 -45.25 11.27 40.63
CA SER A 121 -44.59 10.65 39.48
C SER A 121 -43.31 9.92 39.91
N TYR A 122 -43.14 8.69 39.43
CA TYR A 122 -42.02 7.84 39.78
C TYR A 122 -41.33 7.31 38.53
N GLU A 123 -39.99 7.42 38.45
CA GLU A 123 -39.22 6.94 37.29
C GLU A 123 -39.10 5.41 37.28
N VAL A 124 -39.25 4.84 36.08
CA VAL A 124 -38.98 3.42 35.81
C VAL A 124 -37.81 3.33 34.85
N ARG A 125 -36.75 2.60 35.23
CA ARG A 125 -35.59 2.40 34.35
C ARG A 125 -35.74 1.10 33.57
N VAL A 126 -35.92 1.22 32.26
CA VAL A 126 -35.94 0.08 31.34
C VAL A 126 -34.53 -0.19 30.84
N THR A 127 -34.01 -1.40 31.03
CA THR A 127 -32.65 -1.79 30.62
C THR A 127 -32.69 -2.97 29.66
N PRO A 128 -31.73 -3.08 28.73
CA PRO A 128 -31.74 -4.17 27.74
C PRO A 128 -31.54 -5.52 28.42
N ARG A 129 -32.26 -6.55 27.96
CA ARG A 129 -32.00 -7.92 28.39
C ARG A 129 -30.64 -8.40 27.85
N PRO A 130 -29.82 -9.09 28.66
CA PRO A 130 -28.66 -9.79 28.14
C PRO A 130 -29.07 -10.77 27.05
N ARG A 131 -28.40 -10.71 25.90
CA ARG A 131 -28.60 -11.64 24.77
C ARG A 131 -27.38 -12.53 24.58
N ALA A 132 -27.55 -13.62 23.85
CA ALA A 132 -26.42 -14.45 23.43
C ALA A 132 -25.43 -13.59 22.62
N ARG A 133 -24.15 -13.64 23.01
CA ARG A 133 -23.09 -12.95 22.27
C ARG A 133 -22.87 -13.61 20.90
N PRO A 134 -22.85 -12.85 19.79
CA PRO A 134 -22.44 -13.37 18.49
C PRO A 134 -21.03 -13.96 18.51
N ALA A 135 -20.72 -14.82 17.54
CA ALA A 135 -19.35 -15.26 17.31
C ALA A 135 -18.47 -14.06 16.89
N ARG A 136 -17.21 -14.06 17.32
CA ARG A 136 -16.26 -13.00 16.97
C ARG A 136 -16.12 -12.88 15.46
N SER A 137 -16.08 -11.65 14.96
CA SER A 137 -15.91 -11.34 13.53
C SER A 137 -14.77 -10.33 13.32
N PRO A 138 -13.51 -10.79 13.20
CA PRO A 138 -12.38 -9.90 12.94
C PRO A 138 -12.54 -9.09 11.65
N VAL A 139 -12.25 -7.80 11.73
CA VAL A 139 -12.37 -6.87 10.61
C VAL A 139 -11.02 -6.19 10.33
N ALA A 140 -10.80 -5.85 9.07
CA ALA A 140 -9.78 -4.89 8.69
C ALA A 140 -10.35 -3.89 7.67
N GLY A 141 -9.87 -2.66 7.75
CA GLY A 141 -10.23 -1.57 6.85
C GLY A 141 -8.99 -0.76 6.48
N THR A 142 -9.10 -0.03 5.37
CA THR A 142 -8.08 0.92 4.92
C THR A 142 -8.78 2.20 4.49
N THR A 143 -8.19 3.37 4.73
CA THR A 143 -8.66 4.61 4.09
C THR A 143 -8.38 4.58 2.58
N ALA A 144 -8.94 5.55 1.83
CA ALA A 144 -8.75 5.63 0.38
C ALA A 144 -7.26 5.50 -0.02
N ARG A 145 -7.00 4.69 -1.05
CA ARG A 145 -5.64 4.31 -1.50
C ARG A 145 -5.23 5.11 -2.73
N GLY A 146 -3.96 5.48 -2.81
CA GLY A 146 -3.37 6.32 -3.86
C GLY A 146 -1.99 6.81 -3.40
N ASP A 147 -1.53 7.95 -3.92
CA ASP A 147 -0.27 8.58 -3.50
C ASP A 147 -0.41 9.36 -2.17
N SER A 148 -1.63 9.45 -1.65
CA SER A 148 -1.93 10.06 -0.35
C SER A 148 -1.57 9.11 0.79
N PRO A 149 -1.23 9.64 1.99
CA PRO A 149 -1.05 8.80 3.15
C PRO A 149 -2.36 8.16 3.54
N PHE A 150 -2.26 6.94 4.06
CA PHE A 150 -3.40 6.14 4.44
C PHE A 150 -3.13 5.40 5.74
N VAL A 151 -4.21 4.91 6.35
CA VAL A 151 -4.15 4.08 7.55
C VAL A 151 -4.89 2.77 7.32
N GLU A 152 -4.28 1.68 7.74
CA GLU A 152 -4.91 0.37 7.87
C GLU A 152 -5.25 0.13 9.33
N VAL A 153 -6.46 -0.35 9.59
CA VAL A 153 -6.93 -0.69 10.92
C VAL A 153 -7.40 -2.12 10.90
N SER A 154 -7.05 -2.92 11.91
CA SER A 154 -7.65 -4.23 12.12
C SER A 154 -8.03 -4.45 13.56
N LEU A 155 -9.24 -4.98 13.77
CA LEU A 155 -9.82 -5.30 15.08
C LEU A 155 -10.05 -6.80 15.20
N ASP A 156 -9.96 -7.29 16.44
CA ASP A 156 -10.22 -8.68 16.78
C ASP A 156 -11.72 -9.04 16.80
N ASP A 157 -12.60 -8.04 16.87
CA ASP A 157 -14.05 -8.18 16.80
C ASP A 157 -14.74 -6.86 16.41
N GLN A 158 -16.05 -6.90 16.16
CA GLN A 158 -16.93 -5.74 15.96
C GLN A 158 -18.02 -5.63 17.04
N VAL A 159 -18.16 -6.64 17.90
CA VAL A 159 -19.23 -6.73 18.89
C VAL A 159 -18.66 -6.73 20.31
N PHE A 160 -19.02 -5.73 21.11
CA PHE A 160 -18.44 -5.52 22.44
C PHE A 160 -19.52 -5.22 23.48
N ALA A 161 -19.23 -5.51 24.75
CA ALA A 161 -20.03 -5.06 25.89
C ALA A 161 -19.40 -3.84 26.58
N PRO A 162 -20.19 -3.00 27.28
CA PRO A 162 -19.63 -2.03 28.21
C PRO A 162 -18.68 -2.70 29.21
N GLY A 163 -17.45 -2.19 29.32
CA GLY A 163 -16.40 -2.80 30.17
C GLY A 163 -15.43 -3.74 29.46
N ASP A 164 -15.75 -4.19 28.23
CA ASP A 164 -14.87 -5.01 27.39
C ASP A 164 -13.63 -4.21 26.95
N GLU A 165 -12.61 -4.93 26.49
CA GLU A 165 -11.41 -4.37 25.88
C GLU A 165 -11.45 -4.60 24.37
N ILE A 166 -11.33 -3.52 23.59
CA ILE A 166 -11.13 -3.55 22.15
C ILE A 166 -9.64 -3.77 21.90
N SER A 167 -9.29 -4.84 21.19
CA SER A 167 -7.91 -5.12 20.79
C SER A 167 -7.75 -5.00 19.29
N GLY A 168 -6.75 -4.25 18.86
CA GLY A 168 -6.56 -3.98 17.43
C GLY A 168 -5.13 -3.59 17.09
N ALA A 169 -4.90 -3.31 15.83
CA ALA A 169 -3.68 -2.69 15.37
C ALA A 169 -3.96 -1.66 14.29
N VAL A 170 -3.01 -0.75 14.15
CA VAL A 170 -2.95 0.28 13.13
C VAL A 170 -1.65 0.15 12.36
N ALA A 171 -1.67 0.33 11.05
CA ALA A 171 -0.47 0.48 10.24
C ALA A 171 -0.60 1.72 9.35
N LEU A 172 0.47 2.49 9.25
CA LEU A 172 0.54 3.69 8.42
C LEU A 172 1.16 3.35 7.07
N GLY A 173 0.70 3.98 5.99
CA GLY A 173 1.32 3.87 4.67
C GLY A 173 1.40 5.20 3.96
N ASN A 174 2.42 5.37 3.11
CA ASN A 174 2.73 6.60 2.37
C ASN A 174 2.96 7.82 3.28
N VAL A 175 3.57 7.63 4.45
CA VAL A 175 3.85 8.70 5.43
C VAL A 175 5.34 9.12 5.47
N GLN A 176 6.22 8.44 4.72
CA GLN A 176 7.62 8.82 4.55
C GLN A 176 7.76 10.29 4.14
N GLY A 177 8.73 10.98 4.73
CA GLY A 177 8.97 12.40 4.50
C GLY A 177 7.89 13.33 5.07
N ARG A 178 6.82 12.81 5.69
CA ARG A 178 5.79 13.59 6.37
C ARG A 178 6.03 13.59 7.89
N ASN A 179 5.55 14.65 8.53
CA ASN A 179 5.65 14.82 9.97
C ASN A 179 4.36 14.29 10.63
N VAL A 180 4.39 13.01 11.00
CA VAL A 180 3.36 12.33 11.79
C VAL A 180 3.57 12.68 13.26
N ARG A 181 2.52 13.17 13.93
CA ARG A 181 2.57 13.54 15.36
C ARG A 181 2.14 12.42 16.28
N GLY A 182 1.21 11.59 15.81
CA GLY A 182 0.69 10.45 16.55
C GLY A 182 -0.59 9.91 15.95
N ILE A 183 -1.19 8.99 16.70
CA ILE A 183 -2.43 8.32 16.34
C ILE A 183 -3.39 8.46 17.52
N GLU A 184 -4.53 9.07 17.28
CA GLU A 184 -5.67 9.08 18.21
C GLU A 184 -6.59 7.91 17.90
N ILE A 185 -6.99 7.19 18.95
CA ILE A 185 -7.95 6.10 18.87
C ILE A 185 -9.13 6.51 19.75
N SER A 186 -10.28 6.74 19.13
CA SER A 186 -11.49 7.20 19.80
C SER A 186 -12.62 6.20 19.68
N LEU A 187 -13.28 5.87 20.79
CA LEU A 187 -14.60 5.28 20.78
C LEU A 187 -15.64 6.40 20.71
N VAL A 188 -16.39 6.46 19.62
CA VAL A 188 -17.34 7.55 19.32
C VAL A 188 -18.76 6.98 19.29
N GLY A 189 -19.64 7.58 20.09
CA GLY A 189 -21.07 7.27 20.14
C GLY A 189 -21.86 8.40 19.48
N VAL A 190 -22.62 8.07 18.44
CA VAL A 190 -23.39 9.02 17.64
C VAL A 190 -24.88 8.77 17.82
N GLU A 191 -25.58 9.77 18.35
CA GLU A 191 -27.03 9.82 18.34
C GLU A 191 -27.52 10.13 16.93
N ARG A 192 -28.53 9.40 16.45
CA ARG A 192 -29.20 9.63 15.16
C ARG A 192 -30.68 9.85 15.37
N LEU A 193 -31.22 10.93 14.81
CA LEU A 193 -32.62 11.30 14.88
C LEU A 193 -33.35 10.84 13.61
N LEU A 194 -33.89 9.63 13.64
CA LEU A 194 -34.42 8.94 12.48
C LEU A 194 -35.77 9.49 11.99
N GLY A 195 -36.60 10.12 12.83
CA GLY A 195 -37.84 10.77 12.36
C GLY A 195 -37.82 12.30 12.32
N ALA A 196 -36.64 12.92 12.36
CA ALA A 196 -36.49 14.32 11.95
C ALA A 196 -36.50 14.44 10.41
N ASP A 197 -36.85 15.61 9.88
CA ASP A 197 -36.82 15.91 8.44
C ASP A 197 -35.48 15.46 7.82
N PRO A 198 -35.49 14.67 6.74
CA PRO A 198 -34.28 14.25 6.04
C PRO A 198 -33.33 15.39 5.66
N ALA A 199 -33.85 16.61 5.45
CA ALA A 199 -33.07 17.80 5.10
C ALA A 199 -32.41 18.49 6.31
N ALA A 200 -32.70 18.10 7.56
CA ALA A 200 -32.13 18.72 8.75
C ALA A 200 -30.65 18.35 8.92
N SER A 201 -29.77 19.36 8.94
CA SER A 201 -28.32 19.21 9.14
C SER A 201 -27.93 18.60 10.50
N SER A 202 -28.82 18.68 11.49
CA SER A 202 -28.62 18.25 12.89
C SER A 202 -29.00 16.77 13.17
N ARG A 203 -29.17 15.93 12.15
CA ARG A 203 -29.73 14.57 12.30
C ARG A 203 -28.81 13.56 13.00
N ALA A 204 -27.50 13.85 13.08
CA ALA A 204 -26.53 13.04 13.79
C ALA A 204 -25.71 13.93 14.72
N THR A 205 -25.42 13.46 15.94
CA THR A 205 -24.64 14.22 16.91
C THR A 205 -23.75 13.28 17.71
N GLU A 206 -22.49 13.65 17.85
CA GLU A 206 -21.58 12.97 18.76
C GLU A 206 -22.06 13.20 20.20
N ALA A 207 -22.55 12.14 20.83
CA ALA A 207 -22.99 12.17 22.23
C ALA A 207 -21.88 11.70 23.18
N HIS A 208 -20.95 10.90 22.67
CA HIS A 208 -19.88 10.31 23.45
C HIS A 208 -18.57 10.26 22.65
N ARG A 209 -17.46 10.63 23.29
CA ARG A 209 -16.11 10.38 22.78
C ARG A 209 -15.18 10.02 23.92
N PHE A 210 -14.46 8.93 23.72
CA PHE A 210 -13.41 8.48 24.63
C PHE A 210 -12.15 8.26 23.81
N THR A 211 -11.11 9.05 24.05
CA THR A 211 -9.89 9.05 23.23
C THR A 211 -8.70 8.52 24.01
N ALA A 212 -7.89 7.70 23.34
CA ALA A 212 -6.56 7.33 23.76
C ALA A 212 -5.56 7.77 22.70
N PHE A 213 -4.43 8.32 23.13
CA PHE A 213 -3.36 8.74 22.24
C PHE A 213 -2.24 7.70 22.21
N ARG A 214 -1.71 7.47 21.01
CA ARG A 214 -0.52 6.68 20.78
C ARG A 214 0.51 7.49 20.03
N ARG A 215 1.72 7.55 20.56
CA ARG A 215 2.87 8.13 19.84
C ARG A 215 3.22 7.26 18.64
N ALA A 216 3.37 7.89 17.48
CA ALA A 216 3.84 7.29 16.24
C ALA A 216 4.58 8.38 15.44
N ASP A 217 5.53 7.98 14.61
CA ASP A 217 6.18 8.87 13.66
C ASP A 217 6.29 8.21 12.27
N SER A 218 6.88 8.89 11.29
CA SER A 218 7.02 8.35 9.93
C SER A 218 7.96 7.15 9.81
N ARG A 219 8.77 6.85 10.83
CA ARG A 219 9.59 5.62 10.89
C ARG A 219 8.75 4.40 11.28
N ASP A 220 7.53 4.62 11.77
CA ASP A 220 6.57 3.55 12.03
C ASP A 220 5.76 3.12 10.80
N GLU A 221 6.07 3.66 9.62
CA GLU A 221 5.43 3.23 8.38
C GLU A 221 5.56 1.71 8.16
N GLY A 222 4.44 1.09 7.79
CA GLY A 222 4.32 -0.35 7.62
C GLY A 222 4.43 -1.16 8.92
N ARG A 223 4.84 -0.59 10.05
CA ARG A 223 4.86 -1.32 11.32
C ARG A 223 3.44 -1.48 11.84
N GLU A 224 3.17 -2.67 12.38
CA GLU A 224 1.89 -2.96 13.01
C GLU A 224 1.89 -2.45 14.46
N LEU A 225 1.19 -1.35 14.68
CA LEU A 225 1.06 -0.68 15.96
C LEU A 225 -0.16 -1.24 16.73
N SER A 226 0.07 -2.26 17.56
CA SER A 226 -0.99 -2.94 18.34
C SER A 226 -1.49 -2.12 19.54
N PHE A 227 -2.80 -1.93 19.69
CA PHE A 227 -3.42 -1.15 20.78
C PHE A 227 -4.46 -1.96 21.54
N ARG A 228 -4.77 -1.48 22.76
CA ARG A 228 -5.86 -1.97 23.60
C ARG A 228 -6.63 -0.77 24.14
N PHE A 229 -7.96 -0.83 24.05
CA PHE A 229 -8.83 0.27 24.44
C PHE A 229 -9.97 -0.28 25.28
N ARG A 230 -10.09 0.15 26.55
CA ARG A 230 -11.14 -0.33 27.44
C ARG A 230 -12.41 0.51 27.31
N ILE A 231 -13.52 -0.14 27.00
CA ILE A 231 -14.84 0.51 26.95
C ILE A 231 -15.26 0.84 28.38
N PRO A 232 -15.62 2.10 28.70
CA PRO A 232 -16.12 2.44 30.03
C PRO A 232 -17.41 1.67 30.35
N ARG A 233 -17.54 1.20 31.59
CA ARG A 233 -18.73 0.43 32.04
C ARG A 233 -20.03 1.25 32.04
N SER A 234 -19.92 2.58 32.04
CA SER A 234 -21.06 3.52 32.02
C SER A 234 -21.63 3.76 30.62
N VAL A 235 -21.00 3.23 29.57
CA VAL A 235 -21.43 3.42 28.18
C VAL A 235 -22.79 2.77 27.94
N ALA A 236 -23.70 3.51 27.30
CA ALA A 236 -24.98 3.00 26.83
C ALA A 236 -24.78 2.04 25.64
N PRO A 237 -25.46 0.87 25.63
CA PRO A 237 -25.48 -0.03 24.48
C PRO A 237 -26.02 0.65 23.21
N SER A 238 -25.63 0.15 22.04
CA SER A 238 -26.27 0.45 20.76
C SER A 238 -27.76 0.12 20.82
N PHE A 239 -28.58 1.00 20.28
CA PHE A 239 -30.01 0.77 20.13
C PHE A 239 -30.56 1.49 18.90
N ASP A 240 -31.70 1.01 18.43
CA ASP A 240 -32.56 1.68 17.46
C ASP A 240 -34.00 1.62 18.01
N ALA A 241 -34.55 2.78 18.32
CA ALA A 241 -35.90 2.96 18.86
C ALA A 241 -36.87 3.55 17.81
N GLY A 242 -36.54 3.41 16.53
CA GLY A 242 -37.31 3.90 15.38
C GLY A 242 -37.20 5.41 15.15
N TRP A 243 -37.24 6.21 16.21
CA TRP A 243 -37.13 7.67 16.14
C TRP A 243 -35.74 8.19 16.56
N ILE A 244 -35.11 7.50 17.50
CA ILE A 244 -33.76 7.78 18.00
C ILE A 244 -32.95 6.49 17.91
N ALA A 245 -31.70 6.59 17.48
CA ALA A 245 -30.74 5.50 17.55
C ALA A 245 -29.40 5.98 18.15
N LEU A 246 -28.69 5.08 18.82
CA LEU A 246 -27.31 5.29 19.24
C LEU A 246 -26.43 4.26 18.54
N VAL A 247 -25.48 4.73 17.74
CA VAL A 247 -24.51 3.89 17.03
C VAL A 247 -23.10 4.17 17.52
N TRP A 248 -22.27 3.14 17.57
CA TRP A 248 -20.88 3.26 18.01
C TRP A 248 -19.92 3.02 16.85
N GLY A 249 -18.78 3.69 16.88
CA GLY A 249 -17.68 3.49 15.96
C GLY A 249 -16.34 3.63 16.67
N LEU A 250 -15.34 2.89 16.19
CA LEU A 250 -13.94 3.15 16.52
C LEU A 250 -13.36 4.05 15.44
N GLU A 251 -12.93 5.23 15.84
CA GLU A 251 -12.25 6.19 14.99
C GLU A 251 -10.74 6.11 15.25
N VAL A 252 -9.96 5.95 14.19
CA VAL A 252 -8.50 6.03 14.22
C VAL A 252 -8.11 7.25 13.38
N ARG A 253 -7.54 8.26 14.03
CA ARG A 253 -7.10 9.51 13.42
C ARG A 253 -5.58 9.60 13.47
N VAL A 254 -4.94 9.83 12.33
CA VAL A 254 -3.50 10.06 12.23
C VAL A 254 -3.27 11.55 12.08
N GLU A 255 -2.55 12.13 13.04
CA GLU A 255 -2.25 13.56 13.06
C GLU A 255 -1.04 13.91 12.19
N LEU A 256 -1.23 14.82 11.24
CA LEU A 256 -0.19 15.28 10.33
C LEU A 256 0.10 16.77 10.54
N ALA A 257 1.37 17.15 10.69
CA ALA A 257 1.71 18.52 11.09
C ALA A 257 1.45 19.62 10.03
N ARG A 258 1.25 19.25 8.76
CA ARG A 258 1.17 20.18 7.60
C ARG A 258 0.16 19.75 6.52
N SER A 259 -0.73 18.82 6.84
CA SER A 259 -1.77 18.35 5.92
C SER A 259 -3.00 17.93 6.72
N ASP A 260 -4.11 17.69 6.03
CA ASP A 260 -5.30 17.16 6.67
C ASP A 260 -5.00 15.82 7.35
N ASP A 261 -5.62 15.62 8.50
CA ASP A 261 -5.52 14.38 9.25
C ASP A 261 -6.25 13.25 8.52
N ILE A 262 -5.80 12.03 8.75
CA ILE A 262 -6.37 10.85 8.12
C ILE A 262 -7.22 10.13 9.13
N THR A 263 -8.52 10.01 8.84
CA THR A 263 -9.47 9.35 9.74
C THR A 263 -10.03 8.08 9.11
N HIS A 264 -9.97 6.99 9.87
CA HIS A 264 -10.66 5.73 9.57
C HIS A 264 -11.70 5.45 10.64
N THR A 265 -12.93 5.13 10.24
CA THR A 265 -13.99 4.75 11.17
C THR A 265 -14.44 3.32 10.92
N THR A 266 -14.33 2.46 11.93
CA THR A 266 -14.88 1.10 11.92
C THR A 266 -16.17 1.07 12.76
N PRO A 267 -17.33 0.73 12.18
CA PRO A 267 -18.57 0.63 12.95
C PRO A 267 -18.51 -0.51 13.96
N LEU A 268 -19.04 -0.27 15.16
CA LEU A 268 -19.08 -1.22 16.27
C LEU A 268 -20.52 -1.44 16.76
N VAL A 269 -20.78 -2.61 17.30
CA VAL A 269 -22.00 -2.92 18.06
C VAL A 269 -21.65 -3.03 19.53
N VAL A 270 -22.19 -2.13 20.35
CA VAL A 270 -22.08 -2.23 21.82
C VAL A 270 -23.37 -2.84 22.36
N GLY A 271 -23.31 -3.94 23.10
CA GLY A 271 -24.51 -4.66 23.56
C GLY A 271 -24.39 -5.18 25.00
N VAL A 272 -25.50 -5.62 25.58
CA VAL A 272 -25.49 -6.38 26.83
C VAL A 272 -25.58 -7.86 26.49
N PHE A 273 -24.58 -8.62 26.94
CA PHE A 273 -24.45 -10.04 26.60
C PHE A 273 -24.40 -10.92 27.84
N ASP A 274 -24.90 -12.15 27.71
CA ASP A 274 -24.97 -13.15 28.78
C ASP A 274 -23.61 -13.80 29.10
N ARG A 275 -22.63 -13.63 28.22
CA ARG A 275 -21.30 -14.27 28.29
C ARG A 275 -20.16 -13.28 27.98
N PRO A 276 -18.96 -13.52 28.53
CA PRO A 276 -17.76 -12.79 28.14
C PRO A 276 -17.39 -13.07 26.67
N PRO A 277 -16.51 -12.25 26.06
CA PRO A 277 -15.99 -12.53 24.73
C PRO A 277 -15.29 -13.88 24.69
N GLY A 278 -15.53 -14.68 23.64
CA GLY A 278 -14.78 -15.92 23.40
C GLY A 278 -13.28 -15.67 23.23
N VAL A 279 -12.44 -16.68 23.39
CA VAL A 279 -10.99 -16.59 23.16
C VAL A 279 -10.68 -17.05 21.73
N GLY A 280 -9.75 -16.39 21.02
CA GLY A 280 -9.06 -17.05 19.89
C GLY A 280 -9.45 -16.68 18.45
N ALA A 281 -10.06 -15.53 18.16
CA ALA A 281 -10.14 -15.06 16.77
C ALA A 281 -8.85 -14.31 16.38
N MET A 282 -8.13 -14.77 15.35
CA MET A 282 -6.95 -14.07 14.85
C MET A 282 -7.35 -12.81 14.09
N ARG A 283 -6.76 -11.68 14.50
CA ARG A 283 -6.81 -10.41 13.78
C ARG A 283 -6.29 -10.61 12.34
N ARG A 284 -6.87 -9.88 11.38
CA ARG A 284 -6.34 -9.86 10.01
C ARG A 284 -5.00 -9.12 9.99
N GLN A 285 -4.02 -9.64 9.26
CA GLN A 285 -2.72 -8.97 9.11
C GLN A 285 -2.87 -7.64 8.36
N ILE A 286 -2.14 -6.63 8.82
CA ILE A 286 -2.04 -5.30 8.21
C ILE A 286 -0.58 -4.86 8.13
N GLY A 287 -0.31 -3.76 7.44
CA GLY A 287 1.04 -3.21 7.33
C GLY A 287 2.00 -4.14 6.58
N SER A 288 3.27 -4.13 6.98
CA SER A 288 4.38 -4.77 6.26
C SER A 288 4.19 -6.27 6.10
N GLY A 289 3.62 -6.97 7.08
CA GLY A 289 3.29 -8.40 6.97
C GLY A 289 2.32 -8.66 5.80
N ARG A 290 1.22 -7.89 5.75
CA ARG A 290 0.24 -7.97 4.66
C ARG A 290 0.86 -7.56 3.32
N TRP A 291 1.63 -6.48 3.29
CA TRP A 291 2.26 -5.98 2.08
C TRP A 291 3.27 -6.98 1.51
N ARG A 292 4.10 -7.59 2.35
CA ARG A 292 5.05 -8.64 1.95
C ARG A 292 4.32 -9.85 1.38
N ALA A 293 3.22 -10.29 1.99
CA ALA A 293 2.41 -11.39 1.45
C ALA A 293 1.83 -11.06 0.06
N VAL A 294 1.39 -9.81 -0.16
CA VAL A 294 0.95 -9.34 -1.49
C VAL A 294 2.11 -9.35 -2.49
N TRP A 295 3.26 -8.78 -2.10
CA TRP A 295 4.46 -8.71 -2.96
C TRP A 295 4.95 -10.10 -3.37
N ASP A 296 5.04 -11.02 -2.41
CA ASP A 296 5.46 -12.40 -2.65
C ASP A 296 4.49 -13.11 -3.60
N ALA A 297 3.18 -13.04 -3.32
CA ALA A 297 2.17 -13.71 -4.13
C ALA A 297 2.06 -13.17 -5.56
N VAL A 298 2.26 -11.86 -5.77
CA VAL A 298 2.24 -11.27 -7.12
C VAL A 298 3.58 -11.50 -7.82
N GLY A 299 4.71 -11.28 -7.13
CA GLY A 299 6.06 -11.47 -7.68
C GLY A 299 6.30 -12.90 -8.15
N ALA A 300 5.87 -13.90 -7.38
CA ALA A 300 6.01 -15.31 -7.73
C ALA A 300 5.35 -15.67 -9.07
N ARG A 301 4.24 -15.01 -9.44
CA ARG A 301 3.57 -15.22 -10.75
C ARG A 301 4.42 -14.79 -11.94
N HIS A 302 5.38 -13.90 -11.72
CA HIS A 302 6.31 -13.39 -12.73
C HIS A 302 7.73 -13.96 -12.56
N GLY A 303 7.91 -14.99 -11.72
CA GLY A 303 9.23 -15.60 -11.48
C GLY A 303 10.18 -14.71 -10.67
N LEU A 304 9.64 -13.78 -9.87
CA LEU A 304 10.41 -12.93 -8.99
C LEU A 304 10.31 -13.41 -7.54
N ALA A 305 11.42 -13.30 -6.81
CA ALA A 305 11.49 -13.58 -5.38
C ALA A 305 11.52 -12.28 -4.57
N LEU A 306 10.80 -12.29 -3.44
CA LEU A 306 10.79 -11.18 -2.49
C LEU A 306 12.04 -11.21 -1.61
N ASP A 307 12.71 -10.06 -1.49
CA ASP A 307 13.82 -9.85 -0.56
C ASP A 307 13.34 -10.04 0.89
N PRO A 308 14.08 -10.75 1.76
CA PRO A 308 13.65 -11.06 3.13
C PRO A 308 13.53 -9.83 4.04
N LEU A 309 14.18 -8.71 3.71
CA LEU A 309 14.25 -7.52 4.55
C LEU A 309 13.50 -6.33 3.94
N GLU A 310 13.50 -6.21 2.61
CA GLU A 310 12.93 -5.08 1.89
C GLU A 310 11.67 -5.46 1.10
N LEU A 311 10.80 -4.47 0.80
CA LEU A 311 9.75 -4.63 -0.21
C LEU A 311 10.37 -4.47 -1.60
N ARG A 312 11.17 -5.48 -1.98
CA ARG A 312 11.93 -5.53 -3.22
C ARG A 312 11.80 -6.92 -3.84
N LEU A 313 11.38 -6.97 -5.10
CA LEU A 313 11.38 -8.19 -5.89
C LEU A 313 12.64 -8.25 -6.74
N SER A 314 13.20 -9.44 -6.91
CA SER A 314 14.34 -9.69 -7.81
C SER A 314 14.20 -11.03 -8.52
N GLY A 315 14.72 -11.13 -9.74
CA GLY A 315 14.65 -12.35 -10.54
C GLY A 315 14.95 -12.08 -12.00
N ALA A 316 14.29 -12.83 -12.89
CA ALA A 316 14.40 -12.62 -14.34
C ALA A 316 13.02 -12.60 -14.99
N ILE A 317 12.78 -11.62 -15.87
CA ILE A 317 11.55 -11.52 -16.65
C ILE A 317 11.93 -11.53 -18.13
N ALA A 318 11.37 -12.48 -18.88
CA ALA A 318 11.66 -12.67 -20.30
C ALA A 318 13.17 -12.82 -20.67
N GLY A 319 14.04 -13.12 -19.70
CA GLY A 319 15.50 -13.21 -19.89
C GLY A 319 16.28 -11.96 -19.46
N CYS A 320 15.60 -10.87 -19.11
CA CYS A 320 16.20 -9.70 -18.50
C CYS A 320 16.30 -9.89 -16.99
N ALA A 321 17.44 -9.55 -16.38
CA ALA A 321 17.53 -9.48 -14.92
C ALA A 321 16.63 -8.33 -14.45
N ALA A 322 15.73 -8.60 -13.51
CA ALA A 322 14.68 -7.68 -13.11
C ALA A 322 14.74 -7.39 -11.61
N VAL A 323 14.56 -6.13 -11.26
CA VAL A 323 14.39 -5.65 -9.88
C VAL A 323 13.18 -4.74 -9.82
N VAL A 324 12.31 -4.93 -8.84
CA VAL A 324 11.16 -4.05 -8.58
C VAL A 324 11.16 -3.62 -7.13
N SER A 325 10.96 -2.34 -6.86
CA SER A 325 10.93 -1.79 -5.50
C SER A 325 10.00 -0.58 -5.42
N ILE A 326 9.78 -0.10 -4.19
CA ILE A 326 9.11 1.18 -3.94
C ILE A 326 10.19 2.28 -3.87
N ASP A 327 10.03 3.35 -4.64
CA ASP A 327 10.94 4.49 -4.61
C ASP A 327 10.70 5.35 -3.35
N ALA A 328 11.58 5.17 -2.36
CA ALA A 328 11.55 5.93 -1.11
C ALA A 328 11.98 7.41 -1.27
N GLY A 329 12.66 7.77 -2.36
CA GLY A 329 13.16 9.12 -2.61
C GLY A 329 12.16 10.04 -3.32
N ALA A 330 11.02 9.49 -3.74
CA ALA A 330 9.97 10.23 -4.40
C ALA A 330 9.24 11.19 -3.45
N SER A 331 9.21 12.49 -3.78
CA SER A 331 8.38 13.49 -3.08
C SER A 331 6.86 13.23 -3.22
N SER A 332 6.46 12.39 -4.18
CA SER A 332 5.11 11.85 -4.35
C SER A 332 5.13 10.37 -3.95
N GLY A 333 4.48 10.04 -2.84
CA GLY A 333 4.65 8.79 -2.11
C GLY A 333 4.64 7.51 -2.95
N GLY A 334 5.47 6.55 -2.56
CA GLY A 334 5.24 5.13 -2.82
C GLY A 334 5.24 4.65 -4.29
N ALA A 335 5.85 5.40 -5.22
CA ALA A 335 5.89 5.01 -6.62
C ALA A 335 6.63 3.67 -6.84
N LEU A 336 6.11 2.83 -7.72
CA LEU A 336 6.78 1.59 -8.12
C LEU A 336 7.90 1.92 -9.10
N LEU A 337 9.08 1.36 -8.83
CA LEU A 337 10.27 1.43 -9.67
C LEU A 337 10.60 0.03 -10.17
N GLY A 338 10.83 -0.09 -11.48
CA GLY A 338 11.26 -1.32 -12.13
C GLY A 338 12.59 -1.08 -12.85
N GLU A 339 13.54 -1.96 -12.63
CA GLU A 339 14.81 -2.00 -13.34
C GLU A 339 14.91 -3.31 -14.09
N LEU A 340 15.24 -3.24 -15.39
CA LEU A 340 15.58 -4.39 -16.21
C LEU A 340 17.01 -4.22 -16.71
N ARG A 341 17.79 -5.31 -16.74
CA ARG A 341 19.15 -5.35 -17.30
C ARG A 341 19.29 -6.47 -18.33
N TRP A 342 20.09 -6.21 -19.37
CA TRP A 342 20.39 -7.14 -20.46
C TRP A 342 21.81 -6.92 -20.99
N PRO A 343 22.35 -7.83 -21.82
CA PRO A 343 23.64 -7.62 -22.48
C PRO A 343 23.62 -6.39 -23.38
N SER A 344 24.69 -5.59 -23.36
CA SER A 344 24.79 -4.32 -24.09
C SER A 344 24.36 -4.44 -25.56
N TRP A 345 23.48 -3.55 -26.01
CA TRP A 345 23.21 -3.38 -27.44
C TRP A 345 24.35 -2.67 -28.17
N GLY A 346 25.20 -1.94 -27.44
CA GLY A 346 26.34 -1.24 -27.98
C GLY A 346 25.97 -0.17 -29.02
N LEU A 347 24.85 0.52 -28.84
CA LEU A 347 24.37 1.58 -29.73
C LEU A 347 24.72 2.98 -29.21
N ASP A 348 25.34 3.06 -28.04
CA ASP A 348 25.50 4.28 -27.24
C ASP A 348 24.13 4.95 -27.02
N LEU A 349 23.11 4.11 -26.79
CA LEU A 349 21.72 4.54 -26.66
C LEU A 349 21.51 5.29 -25.34
N GLU A 350 20.81 6.40 -25.43
CA GLU A 350 20.34 7.17 -24.28
C GLU A 350 18.90 7.62 -24.56
N VAL A 351 17.97 7.13 -23.75
CA VAL A 351 16.57 7.56 -23.73
C VAL A 351 16.27 8.15 -22.37
N GLY A 352 15.77 9.37 -22.34
CA GLY A 352 15.38 10.05 -21.10
C GLY A 352 14.31 11.11 -21.33
N VAL A 353 13.67 11.58 -20.26
CA VAL A 353 12.62 12.60 -20.34
C VAL A 353 13.16 13.90 -20.93
N ARG A 354 12.42 14.49 -21.88
CA ARG A 354 12.68 15.85 -22.35
C ARG A 354 12.37 16.85 -21.22
N ARG A 355 13.40 17.40 -20.58
CA ARG A 355 13.25 18.56 -19.71
C ARG A 355 12.98 19.79 -20.59
N PHE A 356 11.76 20.30 -20.60
CA PHE A 356 11.38 21.37 -21.50
C PHE A 356 11.65 22.76 -20.91
N LEU A 357 12.42 23.55 -21.66
CA LEU A 357 12.10 24.96 -21.88
C LEU A 357 12.19 25.40 -23.34
N LEU A 358 12.69 24.57 -24.29
CA LEU A 358 12.77 24.94 -25.71
C LEU A 358 12.75 23.68 -26.60
N ALA A 359 11.68 23.42 -27.34
CA ALA A 359 11.72 22.61 -28.57
C ALA A 359 10.47 22.83 -29.44
N LEU A 360 10.56 23.81 -30.34
CA LEU A 360 9.85 23.73 -31.62
C LEU A 360 10.54 22.67 -32.50
N SER A 361 9.75 21.96 -33.31
CA SER A 361 10.16 21.04 -34.40
C SER A 361 10.68 19.64 -34.00
N SER A 362 9.90 18.59 -34.32
CA SER A 362 10.05 17.82 -35.58
C SER A 362 8.92 16.77 -35.69
N ASP A 363 8.49 16.49 -36.93
CA ASP A 363 7.39 15.57 -37.32
C ASP A 363 7.67 14.08 -37.04
N ASP A 364 7.60 13.61 -35.79
CA ASP A 364 7.57 12.17 -35.52
C ASP A 364 6.74 11.81 -34.28
N ASP A 365 5.75 10.91 -34.49
CA ASP A 365 4.86 10.24 -33.53
C ASP A 365 4.34 11.10 -32.36
N GLU A 366 3.07 11.50 -32.41
CA GLU A 366 2.40 12.46 -31.50
C GLU A 366 2.49 12.20 -29.97
N GLY A 367 3.06 11.07 -29.52
CA GLY A 367 3.26 10.75 -28.10
C GLY A 367 4.72 10.61 -27.65
N PHE A 368 5.49 9.72 -28.27
CA PHE A 368 6.81 9.31 -27.75
C PHE A 368 7.88 10.41 -27.88
N GLY A 369 8.01 11.00 -29.06
CA GLY A 369 8.99 12.06 -29.34
C GLY A 369 8.72 13.35 -28.56
N ARG A 370 7.47 13.58 -28.13
CA ARG A 370 7.12 14.70 -27.25
C ARG A 370 7.69 14.51 -25.85
N ARG A 371 7.62 13.29 -25.31
CA ARG A 371 7.98 12.98 -23.91
C ARG A 371 9.46 12.66 -23.72
N TYR A 372 10.05 11.91 -24.66
CA TYR A 372 11.39 11.38 -24.50
C TYR A 372 12.35 11.92 -25.56
N ARG A 373 13.59 12.16 -25.13
CA ARG A 373 14.72 12.40 -25.99
C ARG A 373 15.39 11.05 -26.22
N VAL A 374 15.65 10.72 -27.49
CA VAL A 374 16.44 9.55 -27.88
C VAL A 374 17.73 10.04 -28.51
N ARG A 375 18.84 9.47 -28.08
CA ARG A 375 20.15 9.59 -28.73
C ARG A 375 20.74 8.20 -28.91
N GLY A 376 21.50 8.03 -29.97
CA GLY A 376 22.36 6.89 -30.16
C GLY A 376 23.38 7.21 -31.25
N ARG A 377 24.38 6.35 -31.37
CA ARG A 377 25.48 6.52 -32.31
C ARG A 377 25.01 6.53 -33.77
N ASP A 378 24.17 5.57 -34.13
CA ASP A 378 23.68 5.36 -35.50
C ASP A 378 22.15 5.52 -35.57
N PRO A 379 21.62 6.53 -36.30
CA PRO A 379 20.19 6.73 -36.43
C PRO A 379 19.42 5.53 -37.02
N GLY A 380 20.03 4.75 -37.91
CA GLY A 380 19.46 3.53 -38.48
C GLY A 380 19.28 2.44 -37.43
N GLN A 381 20.32 2.21 -36.61
CA GLN A 381 20.24 1.25 -35.50
C GLN A 381 19.22 1.68 -34.44
N VAL A 382 19.22 2.96 -34.08
CA VAL A 382 18.26 3.53 -33.12
C VAL A 382 16.82 3.37 -33.61
N ARG A 383 16.53 3.63 -34.89
CA ARG A 383 15.18 3.45 -35.45
C ARG A 383 14.74 1.99 -35.46
N ALA A 384 15.65 1.05 -35.71
CA ALA A 384 15.34 -0.37 -35.70
C ALA A 384 15.02 -0.89 -34.28
N VAL A 385 15.76 -0.43 -33.27
CA VAL A 385 15.59 -0.83 -31.87
C VAL A 385 14.43 -0.09 -31.21
N ILE A 386 14.39 1.24 -31.29
CA ILE A 386 13.30 2.09 -30.79
C ILE A 386 12.13 2.11 -31.80
N ALA A 387 11.64 0.92 -32.13
CA ALA A 387 10.50 0.70 -33.02
C ALA A 387 9.15 0.87 -32.29
N GLY A 388 8.05 0.89 -33.05
CA GLY A 388 6.69 1.08 -32.54
C GLY A 388 6.31 0.23 -31.30
N PRO A 389 6.57 -1.10 -31.29
CA PRO A 389 6.29 -1.95 -30.13
C PRO A 389 7.01 -1.52 -28.84
N LEU A 390 8.32 -1.30 -28.90
CA LEU A 390 9.10 -0.85 -27.74
C LEU A 390 8.68 0.55 -27.29
N ARG A 391 8.41 1.48 -28.22
CA ARG A 391 7.88 2.83 -27.89
C ARG A 391 6.57 2.73 -27.10
N ARG A 392 5.64 1.87 -27.52
CA ARG A 392 4.37 1.66 -26.80
C ARG A 392 4.59 1.08 -25.40
N ALA A 393 5.48 0.11 -25.25
CA ALA A 393 5.81 -0.46 -23.95
C ALA A 393 6.41 0.59 -23.00
N LEU A 394 7.33 1.43 -23.50
CA LEU A 394 7.93 2.51 -22.71
C LEU A 394 6.90 3.60 -22.31
N LEU A 395 5.93 3.91 -23.18
CA LEU A 395 4.87 4.88 -22.88
C LEU A 395 3.89 4.44 -21.78
N ALA A 396 3.87 3.15 -21.42
CA ALA A 396 3.02 2.62 -20.36
C ALA A 396 3.45 3.07 -18.94
N PHE A 397 4.60 3.75 -18.83
CA PHE A 397 5.21 4.21 -17.60
C PHE A 397 5.23 5.75 -17.49
N ASP A 398 5.37 6.25 -16.26
CA ASP A 398 5.37 7.68 -15.96
C ASP A 398 6.74 8.34 -16.14
N ASP A 399 7.81 7.56 -15.95
CA ASP A 399 9.19 7.98 -16.20
C ASP A 399 9.96 6.78 -16.76
N VAL A 400 10.88 7.06 -17.67
CA VAL A 400 11.72 6.07 -18.34
C VAL A 400 13.12 6.66 -18.50
N ARG A 401 14.12 5.89 -18.09
CA ARG A 401 15.51 6.07 -18.45
C ARG A 401 16.04 4.76 -19.01
N LEU A 402 16.44 4.74 -20.26
CA LEU A 402 16.95 3.55 -20.92
C LEU A 402 18.30 3.86 -21.55
N ASP A 403 19.25 2.96 -21.36
CA ASP A 403 20.56 2.96 -22.01
C ASP A 403 20.78 1.62 -22.74
N ASP A 404 22.01 1.34 -23.16
CA ASP A 404 22.35 0.12 -23.90
C ASP A 404 22.17 -1.18 -23.09
N GLU A 405 22.17 -1.10 -21.76
CA GLU A 405 22.28 -2.28 -20.87
C GLU A 405 21.16 -2.36 -19.85
N ARG A 406 20.43 -1.26 -19.63
CA ARG A 406 19.36 -1.21 -18.64
C ARG A 406 18.25 -0.23 -18.99
N VAL A 407 17.06 -0.51 -18.45
CA VAL A 407 15.98 0.46 -18.33
C VAL A 407 15.55 0.57 -16.89
N ILE A 408 15.33 1.80 -16.45
CA ILE A 408 14.67 2.15 -15.20
C ILE A 408 13.34 2.80 -15.58
N VAL A 409 12.24 2.18 -15.15
CA VAL A 409 10.89 2.69 -15.34
C VAL A 409 10.24 2.99 -14.00
N ARG A 410 9.29 3.93 -14.01
CA ARG A 410 8.54 4.33 -12.82
C ARG A 410 7.06 4.47 -13.12
N SER A 411 6.21 4.07 -12.18
CA SER A 411 4.77 4.37 -12.19
C SER A 411 4.34 5.00 -10.87
N ARG A 412 3.53 6.07 -10.94
CA ARG A 412 2.90 6.74 -9.79
C ARG A 412 1.66 5.95 -9.35
N THR A 413 1.91 4.72 -8.93
CA THR A 413 0.89 3.79 -8.45
C THR A 413 1.31 3.23 -7.10
N PRO A 414 0.39 2.98 -6.18
CA PRO A 414 0.72 2.50 -4.84
C PRO A 414 1.34 1.09 -4.88
N GLY A 415 2.48 0.91 -4.20
CA GLY A 415 3.12 -0.40 -4.09
C GLY A 415 2.44 -1.37 -3.10
N HIS A 416 1.49 -0.92 -2.27
CA HIS A 416 0.94 -1.73 -1.16
C HIS A 416 -0.34 -2.50 -1.50
N ASP A 417 -0.74 -2.51 -2.77
CA ASP A 417 -1.98 -3.11 -3.25
C ASP A 417 -1.76 -4.08 -4.41
N GLN A 418 -2.51 -5.19 -4.38
CA GLN A 418 -2.36 -6.28 -5.33
C GLN A 418 -2.69 -5.89 -6.78
N PRO A 419 -3.80 -5.17 -7.08
CA PRO A 419 -4.13 -4.81 -8.45
C PRO A 419 -3.10 -3.88 -9.10
N TRP A 420 -2.60 -2.91 -8.33
CA TRP A 420 -1.62 -1.94 -8.82
C TRP A 420 -0.25 -2.57 -9.06
N LEU A 421 0.25 -3.37 -8.11
CA LEU A 421 1.50 -4.10 -8.27
C LEU A 421 1.42 -5.13 -9.41
N GLY A 422 0.28 -5.84 -9.53
CA GLY A 422 0.05 -6.79 -10.62
C GLY A 422 0.08 -6.12 -11.99
N ALA A 423 -0.69 -5.04 -12.19
CA ALA A 423 -0.69 -4.30 -13.43
C ALA A 423 0.68 -3.69 -13.78
N PHE A 424 1.45 -3.27 -12.77
CA PHE A 424 2.83 -2.80 -12.97
C PHE A 424 3.75 -3.92 -13.49
N LEU A 425 3.70 -5.10 -12.86
CA LEU A 425 4.52 -6.25 -13.26
C LEU A 425 4.12 -6.81 -14.63
N GLU A 426 2.84 -6.78 -15.00
CA GLU A 426 2.38 -7.11 -16.35
C GLU A 426 2.98 -6.16 -17.40
N ARG A 427 2.96 -4.85 -17.15
CA ARG A 427 3.60 -3.85 -18.04
C ARG A 427 5.11 -4.05 -18.11
N LEU A 428 5.75 -4.33 -16.97
CA LEU A 428 7.19 -4.58 -16.91
C LEU A 428 7.58 -5.85 -17.69
N ALA A 429 6.75 -6.90 -17.62
CA ALA A 429 6.95 -8.12 -18.38
C ALA A 429 6.77 -7.92 -19.89
N ALA A 430 5.77 -7.13 -20.30
CA ALA A 430 5.62 -6.72 -21.69
C ALA A 430 6.84 -5.93 -22.17
N LEU A 431 7.35 -4.99 -21.37
CA LEU A 431 8.56 -4.24 -21.69
C LEU A 431 9.80 -5.15 -21.81
N ALA A 432 9.98 -6.09 -20.90
CA ALA A 432 11.09 -7.04 -20.95
C ALA A 432 11.05 -7.92 -22.21
N ALA A 433 9.85 -8.37 -22.62
CA ALA A 433 9.68 -9.11 -23.87
C ALA A 433 10.04 -8.26 -25.10
N GLU A 434 9.64 -6.98 -25.13
CA GLU A 434 9.98 -6.06 -26.21
C GLU A 434 11.47 -5.69 -26.25
N ILE A 435 12.13 -5.58 -25.09
CA ILE A 435 13.59 -5.40 -24.99
C ILE A 435 14.31 -6.60 -25.61
N ARG A 436 13.90 -7.82 -25.26
CA ARG A 436 14.47 -9.03 -25.86
C ARG A 436 14.25 -9.08 -27.38
N ALA A 437 13.04 -8.81 -27.84
CA ALA A 437 12.75 -8.74 -29.27
C ALA A 437 13.52 -7.60 -29.96
N ALA A 438 13.85 -6.51 -29.26
CA ALA A 438 14.71 -5.45 -29.79
C ALA A 438 16.17 -5.89 -29.88
N SER A 439 16.70 -6.63 -28.90
CA SER A 439 18.04 -7.23 -28.95
C SER A 439 18.24 -8.07 -30.20
N ASP A 440 17.26 -8.90 -30.55
CA ASP A 440 17.31 -9.78 -31.73
C ASP A 440 17.26 -9.00 -33.06
N ARG A 441 16.79 -7.74 -33.02
CA ARG A 441 16.63 -6.87 -34.19
C ARG A 441 17.75 -5.85 -34.36
N VAL A 442 18.73 -5.79 -33.44
CA VAL A 442 19.83 -4.83 -33.54
C VAL A 442 20.55 -5.03 -34.88
N PRO A 443 20.45 -4.08 -35.82
CA PRO A 443 21.17 -4.21 -37.08
C PRO A 443 22.64 -3.82 -36.87
N PRO A 444 23.54 -4.25 -37.76
CA PRO A 444 24.91 -3.72 -37.79
C PRO A 444 24.89 -2.19 -38.01
N PRO A 445 25.96 -1.47 -37.63
CA PRO A 445 26.16 -0.08 -38.00
C PRO A 445 25.96 0.10 -39.51
N THR A 446 25.31 1.18 -39.91
CA THR A 446 24.91 1.45 -41.30
C THR A 446 26.08 1.31 -42.29
N PRO A 447 27.30 1.82 -42.01
CA PRO A 447 28.45 1.66 -42.92
C PRO A 447 28.93 0.20 -43.06
N MET A 448 28.58 -0.67 -42.12
CA MET A 448 29.04 -2.06 -42.05
C MET A 448 27.91 -3.06 -42.34
N ALA A 449 26.75 -2.60 -42.82
CA ALA A 449 25.58 -3.45 -43.00
C ALA A 449 25.83 -4.65 -43.92
N GLY A 450 26.59 -4.46 -45.00
CA GLY A 450 26.98 -5.53 -45.93
C GLY A 450 28.04 -6.50 -45.38
N MET A 451 28.70 -6.17 -44.26
CA MET A 451 29.84 -6.93 -43.72
C MET A 451 29.41 -8.01 -42.72
N ARG A 452 28.17 -7.95 -42.23
CA ARG A 452 27.64 -8.85 -41.18
C ARG A 452 27.88 -10.35 -41.45
N PRO A 453 27.60 -10.91 -42.65
CA PRO A 453 27.81 -12.34 -42.89
C PRO A 453 29.28 -12.78 -42.77
N ALA A 454 30.23 -11.90 -43.11
CA ALA A 454 31.66 -12.20 -42.96
C ALA A 454 32.06 -12.24 -41.47
N TRP A 455 31.56 -11.28 -40.69
CA TRP A 455 31.77 -11.21 -39.25
C TRP A 455 31.12 -12.37 -38.48
N GLU A 456 29.90 -12.78 -38.85
CA GLU A 456 29.23 -13.94 -38.25
C GLU A 456 30.01 -15.24 -38.49
N ARG A 457 30.46 -15.47 -39.72
CA ARG A 457 31.28 -16.64 -40.06
C ARG A 457 32.58 -16.63 -39.26
N PHE A 458 33.29 -15.51 -39.24
CA PHE A 458 34.57 -15.42 -38.54
C PHE A 458 34.44 -15.55 -37.01
N ALA A 459 33.37 -14.99 -36.42
CA ALA A 459 33.07 -15.19 -35.00
C ALA A 459 32.81 -16.67 -34.69
N ALA A 460 32.02 -17.36 -35.52
CA ALA A 460 31.73 -18.78 -35.35
C ALA A 460 32.99 -19.65 -35.49
N GLU A 461 33.85 -19.36 -36.47
CA GLU A 461 35.14 -20.04 -36.68
C GLU A 461 36.07 -19.92 -35.46
N LEU A 462 36.09 -18.75 -34.83
CA LEU A 462 36.88 -18.50 -33.63
C LEU A 462 36.14 -18.86 -32.35
N HIS A 463 34.97 -19.50 -32.41
CA HIS A 463 34.13 -19.76 -31.22
C HIS A 463 33.86 -18.51 -30.34
N GLY A 464 33.88 -17.32 -30.95
CA GLY A 464 33.62 -16.04 -30.30
C GLY A 464 32.14 -15.63 -30.38
N ARG A 465 31.78 -14.62 -29.58
CA ARG A 465 30.43 -14.01 -29.58
C ARG A 465 30.44 -12.71 -30.37
N LEU A 466 29.64 -12.64 -31.44
CA LEU A 466 29.44 -11.42 -32.21
C LEU A 466 28.44 -10.48 -31.50
N GLU A 467 28.87 -9.25 -31.22
CA GLU A 467 28.04 -8.14 -30.80
C GLU A 467 27.70 -7.26 -32.01
N VAL A 468 26.57 -7.57 -32.66
CA VAL A 468 26.17 -6.97 -33.95
C VAL A 468 26.09 -5.44 -33.87
N GLY A 469 25.60 -4.89 -32.76
CA GLY A 469 25.40 -3.45 -32.62
C GLY A 469 26.70 -2.64 -32.74
N ARG A 470 27.83 -3.16 -32.26
CA ARG A 470 29.15 -2.53 -32.45
C ARG A 470 29.97 -3.16 -33.57
N MET A 471 29.53 -4.30 -34.11
CA MET A 471 30.38 -5.15 -34.96
C MET A 471 31.69 -5.47 -34.23
N CYS A 472 31.56 -6.15 -33.08
CA CYS A 472 32.69 -6.63 -32.28
C CYS A 472 32.60 -8.14 -32.08
N ILE A 473 33.74 -8.82 -31.98
CA ILE A 473 33.81 -10.24 -31.59
C ILE A 473 34.47 -10.31 -30.22
N ARG A 474 33.74 -10.86 -29.24
CA ARG A 474 34.25 -11.10 -27.88
C ARG A 474 34.65 -12.55 -27.71
N ASP A 475 35.61 -12.78 -26.82
CA ASP A 475 35.97 -14.10 -26.30
C ASP A 475 36.39 -15.10 -27.40
N ALA A 476 36.88 -14.58 -28.53
CA ALA A 476 37.32 -15.40 -29.66
C ALA A 476 38.52 -16.26 -29.28
N GLN A 477 38.49 -17.54 -29.61
CA GLN A 477 39.51 -18.52 -29.30
C GLN A 477 40.31 -18.91 -30.54
N LEU A 478 41.64 -18.87 -30.42
CA LEU A 478 42.56 -19.38 -31.43
C LEU A 478 43.80 -19.95 -30.74
N ASP A 479 44.11 -21.23 -31.00
CA ASP A 479 45.23 -21.96 -30.40
C ASP A 479 45.32 -21.85 -28.86
N GLY A 480 44.17 -21.84 -28.20
CA GLY A 480 44.05 -21.74 -26.73
C GLY A 480 44.21 -20.32 -26.17
N ALA A 481 44.39 -19.31 -27.03
CA ALA A 481 44.43 -17.92 -26.63
C ALA A 481 43.09 -17.21 -26.88
N THR A 482 42.81 -16.19 -26.06
CA THR A 482 41.58 -15.39 -26.16
C THR A 482 41.84 -14.04 -26.82
N PHE A 483 40.98 -13.68 -27.77
CA PHE A 483 40.99 -12.44 -28.52
C PHE A 483 39.68 -11.67 -28.39
N HIS A 484 39.79 -10.35 -28.46
CA HIS A 484 38.68 -9.43 -28.67
C HIS A 484 38.95 -8.60 -29.94
N ILE A 485 37.96 -8.44 -30.79
CA ILE A 485 38.02 -7.62 -31.98
C ILE A 485 36.95 -6.56 -31.83
N ASP A 486 37.36 -5.32 -31.62
CA ASP A 486 36.51 -4.18 -31.37
C ASP A 486 36.46 -3.25 -32.58
N THR A 487 35.28 -2.77 -32.94
CA THR A 487 35.14 -1.62 -33.84
C THR A 487 34.88 -0.38 -32.99
N CYS A 488 35.76 0.61 -33.12
CA CYS A 488 35.73 1.83 -32.33
C CYS A 488 35.01 2.94 -33.10
N PHE A 489 34.24 3.73 -32.36
CA PHE A 489 33.50 4.87 -32.86
C PHE A 489 33.77 6.07 -31.95
N GLU A 490 34.05 7.24 -32.54
CA GLU A 490 34.19 8.48 -31.76
C GLU A 490 32.88 9.25 -31.70
N ARG A 491 32.36 9.65 -32.87
CA ARG A 491 31.09 10.38 -33.02
C ARG A 491 30.36 9.93 -34.26
N GLY A 492 29.13 9.44 -34.07
CA GLY A 492 28.26 9.04 -35.15
C GLY A 492 28.55 7.63 -35.68
N PRO A 493 27.95 7.26 -36.82
CA PRO A 493 27.91 5.87 -37.28
C PRO A 493 29.21 5.39 -37.95
N GLN A 494 30.16 6.29 -38.24
CA GLN A 494 31.38 5.95 -38.97
C GLN A 494 32.44 5.37 -38.02
N PRO A 495 32.93 4.14 -38.28
CA PRO A 495 33.97 3.57 -37.46
C PRO A 495 35.30 4.29 -37.72
N THR A 496 36.04 4.61 -36.66
CA THR A 496 37.29 5.38 -36.75
C THR A 496 38.52 4.48 -36.81
N CYS A 497 38.48 3.37 -36.06
CA CYS A 497 39.49 2.32 -36.06
C CYS A 497 38.89 0.99 -35.57
N SER A 498 39.65 -0.08 -35.74
CA SER A 498 39.35 -1.37 -35.11
C SER A 498 40.51 -1.76 -34.20
N GLU A 499 40.22 -2.27 -33.01
CA GLU A 499 41.23 -2.74 -32.06
C GLU A 499 41.16 -4.26 -31.94
N VAL A 500 42.28 -4.94 -32.15
CA VAL A 500 42.40 -6.38 -31.89
C VAL A 500 43.23 -6.56 -30.62
N THR A 501 42.63 -7.16 -29.61
CA THR A 501 43.24 -7.37 -28.30
C THR A 501 43.43 -8.86 -28.06
N LEU A 502 44.68 -9.29 -27.90
CA LEU A 502 45.05 -10.60 -27.38
C LEU A 502 45.15 -10.52 -25.85
N VAL A 503 44.39 -11.35 -25.13
CA VAL A 503 44.47 -11.49 -23.68
C VAL A 503 45.68 -12.34 -23.30
N LEU A 504 46.51 -11.84 -22.37
CA LEU A 504 47.67 -12.55 -21.88
C LEU A 504 47.36 -13.21 -20.53
N ASP A 505 47.14 -14.53 -20.55
CA ASP A 505 47.18 -15.40 -19.38
C ASP A 505 48.29 -16.47 -19.50
N PRO A 506 49.31 -16.51 -18.63
CA PRO A 506 49.59 -15.56 -17.55
C PRO A 506 50.01 -14.17 -18.07
N PRO A 507 49.92 -13.12 -17.23
CA PRO A 507 50.39 -11.78 -17.58
C PRO A 507 51.92 -11.70 -17.72
N LEU A 508 52.39 -10.66 -18.39
CA LEU A 508 53.81 -10.30 -18.44
C LEU A 508 54.28 -9.76 -17.07
N GLU A 509 55.59 -9.70 -16.86
CA GLU A 509 56.16 -9.10 -15.65
C GLU A 509 56.00 -7.57 -15.64
N ALA A 510 56.05 -6.93 -16.82
CA ALA A 510 55.86 -5.49 -16.99
C ALA A 510 55.24 -5.18 -18.36
N ALA A 511 54.62 -4.00 -18.49
CA ALA A 511 54.21 -3.46 -19.78
C ALA A 511 55.45 -3.06 -20.60
N LEU A 512 55.34 -3.14 -21.92
CA LEU A 512 56.41 -2.77 -22.85
C LEU A 512 55.93 -1.63 -23.74
N ASP A 513 56.69 -0.55 -23.77
CA ASP A 513 56.50 0.50 -24.74
C ASP A 513 57.34 0.17 -25.99
N PRO A 514 56.71 -0.15 -27.14
CA PRO A 514 57.44 -0.49 -28.35
C PRO A 514 58.17 0.70 -28.99
N ASP A 515 57.96 1.92 -28.49
CA ASP A 515 58.68 3.14 -28.88
C ASP A 515 59.84 3.48 -27.95
N ASP A 516 59.89 2.91 -26.74
CA ASP A 516 60.99 3.11 -25.80
C ASP A 516 62.07 2.03 -25.96
N PRO A 517 63.30 2.40 -26.34
CA PRO A 517 64.39 1.43 -26.52
C PRO A 517 64.84 0.77 -25.22
N GLU A 518 64.65 1.38 -24.04
CA GLU A 518 65.11 0.81 -22.76
C GLU A 518 64.37 -0.48 -22.34
N PRO A 519 63.02 -0.49 -22.21
CA PRO A 519 62.25 -1.69 -21.88
C PRO A 519 62.31 -2.75 -22.98
N MET A 520 62.71 -2.38 -24.20
CA MET A 520 62.87 -3.29 -25.34
C MET A 520 64.21 -4.03 -25.38
N ARG A 521 65.23 -3.62 -24.60
CA ARG A 521 66.53 -4.31 -24.51
C ARG A 521 66.45 -5.79 -24.09
N PRO A 522 65.67 -6.18 -23.06
CA PRO A 522 65.55 -7.59 -22.66
C PRO A 522 64.73 -8.44 -23.63
N VAL A 523 64.03 -7.84 -24.59
CA VAL A 523 63.15 -8.55 -25.53
C VAL A 523 63.98 -9.28 -26.60
N SER A 524 63.64 -10.56 -26.83
CA SER A 524 64.35 -11.42 -27.79
C SER A 524 64.38 -10.81 -29.20
N PRO A 525 65.45 -11.04 -30.00
CA PRO A 525 65.52 -10.51 -31.37
C PRO A 525 64.32 -10.90 -32.24
N GLY A 526 63.81 -12.12 -32.08
CA GLY A 526 62.60 -12.59 -32.78
C GLY A 526 61.36 -11.80 -32.40
N ALA A 527 61.13 -11.52 -31.11
CA ALA A 527 60.00 -10.70 -30.67
C ALA A 527 60.10 -9.27 -31.20
N ARG A 528 61.32 -8.69 -31.22
CA ARG A 528 61.55 -7.36 -31.80
C ARG A 528 61.23 -7.30 -33.30
N GLU A 529 61.54 -8.36 -34.05
CA GLU A 529 61.19 -8.45 -35.47
C GLU A 529 59.67 -8.52 -35.67
N VAL A 530 58.97 -9.36 -34.89
CA VAL A 530 57.50 -9.45 -34.94
C VAL A 530 56.85 -8.12 -34.56
N ILE A 531 57.34 -7.44 -33.53
CA ILE A 531 56.88 -6.10 -33.14
C ILE A 531 57.06 -5.11 -34.29
N ARG A 532 58.22 -5.10 -34.95
CA ARG A 532 58.46 -4.23 -36.12
C ARG A 532 57.48 -4.54 -37.25
N GLY A 533 57.24 -5.81 -37.53
CA GLY A 533 56.30 -6.26 -38.56
C GLY A 533 54.85 -5.86 -38.26
N LEU A 534 54.42 -6.01 -37.00
CA LEU A 534 53.10 -5.56 -36.53
C LEU A 534 52.97 -4.04 -36.68
N ARG A 535 53.95 -3.28 -36.18
CA ARG A 535 53.95 -1.80 -36.28
C ARG A 535 53.88 -1.30 -37.72
N ALA A 536 54.52 -1.99 -38.67
CA ALA A 536 54.47 -1.61 -40.08
C ALA A 536 53.06 -1.78 -40.71
N ARG A 537 52.20 -2.60 -40.10
CA ARG A 537 50.85 -2.95 -40.61
C ARG A 537 49.71 -2.33 -39.81
N THR A 538 50.00 -1.79 -38.62
CA THR A 538 49.02 -1.28 -37.67
C THR A 538 49.19 0.22 -37.46
N ARG A 539 48.12 0.94 -37.12
CA ARG A 539 48.19 2.36 -36.72
C ARG A 539 48.88 2.54 -35.38
N ALA A 540 48.65 1.61 -34.45
CA ALA A 540 49.26 1.61 -33.12
C ALA A 540 49.39 0.17 -32.61
N LEU A 541 50.38 -0.05 -31.75
CA LEU A 541 50.61 -1.29 -31.02
C LEU A 541 50.84 -0.95 -29.56
N ARG A 542 50.12 -1.60 -28.65
CA ARG A 542 50.23 -1.44 -27.21
C ARG A 542 50.45 -2.81 -26.56
N ILE A 543 51.54 -2.94 -25.81
CA ILE A 543 51.87 -4.18 -25.08
C ILE A 543 51.70 -3.89 -23.58
N ALA A 544 50.51 -4.14 -23.08
CA ALA A 544 50.22 -4.05 -21.66
C ALA A 544 50.55 -5.36 -20.94
N GLN A 545 50.57 -5.32 -19.61
CA GLN A 545 50.89 -6.49 -18.80
C GLN A 545 49.93 -7.67 -19.05
N HIS A 546 48.63 -7.38 -19.25
CA HIS A 546 47.58 -8.39 -19.42
C HIS A 546 47.09 -8.53 -20.86
N ALA A 547 47.61 -7.76 -21.80
CA ALA A 547 47.09 -7.75 -23.16
C ALA A 547 48.07 -7.17 -24.18
N VAL A 548 48.01 -7.68 -25.41
CA VAL A 548 48.59 -7.02 -26.58
C VAL A 548 47.46 -6.51 -27.45
N ALA A 549 47.39 -5.20 -27.66
CA ALA A 549 46.37 -4.55 -28.47
C ALA A 549 46.99 -3.91 -29.71
N VAL A 550 46.37 -4.10 -30.87
CA VAL A 550 46.75 -3.45 -32.13
C VAL A 550 45.58 -2.67 -32.70
N THR A 551 45.84 -1.45 -33.15
CA THR A 551 44.84 -0.59 -33.78
C THR A 551 45.00 -0.64 -35.30
N LEU A 552 43.91 -0.86 -36.01
CA LEU A 552 43.82 -1.00 -37.46
C LEU A 552 42.94 0.11 -38.06
N PRO A 553 43.11 0.43 -39.36
CA PRO A 553 42.10 1.18 -40.10
C PRO A 553 40.74 0.45 -40.05
N ALA A 554 39.65 1.22 -39.97
CA ALA A 554 38.28 0.71 -40.04
C ALA A 554 37.53 1.34 -41.22
N PRO A 555 36.43 0.71 -41.70
CA PRO A 555 35.92 -0.61 -41.28
C PRO A 555 36.78 -1.77 -41.79
N ILE A 556 36.76 -2.89 -41.07
CA ILE A 556 37.28 -4.16 -41.56
C ILE A 556 36.17 -4.87 -42.33
N GLU A 557 36.27 -4.88 -43.65
CA GLU A 557 35.25 -5.44 -44.54
C GLU A 557 35.10 -6.97 -44.36
N ASP A 558 36.23 -7.68 -44.35
CA ASP A 558 36.28 -9.12 -44.08
C ASP A 558 37.28 -9.39 -42.94
N PRO A 559 36.80 -9.75 -41.74
CA PRO A 559 37.68 -10.02 -40.61
C PRO A 559 38.51 -11.30 -40.77
N ALA A 560 38.22 -12.16 -41.76
CA ALA A 560 39.10 -13.28 -42.09
C ALA A 560 40.50 -12.84 -42.53
N THR A 561 40.63 -11.61 -43.05
CA THR A 561 41.94 -10.99 -43.36
C THR A 561 42.83 -10.78 -42.14
N LEU A 562 42.27 -10.87 -40.92
CA LEU A 562 43.01 -10.72 -39.67
C LEU A 562 43.77 -11.98 -39.28
N ARG A 563 43.57 -13.14 -39.93
CA ARG A 563 44.20 -14.41 -39.51
C ARG A 563 45.71 -14.33 -39.36
N ASP A 564 46.38 -13.74 -40.35
CA ASP A 564 47.83 -13.55 -40.30
C ASP A 564 48.27 -12.63 -39.14
N LEU A 565 47.44 -11.63 -38.82
CA LEU A 565 47.67 -10.72 -37.69
C LEU A 565 47.50 -11.45 -36.35
N LEU A 566 46.44 -12.25 -36.20
CA LEU A 566 46.20 -13.07 -35.01
C LEU A 566 47.36 -14.05 -34.79
N GLY A 567 47.84 -14.72 -35.84
CA GLY A 567 49.01 -15.60 -35.79
C GLY A 567 50.29 -14.86 -35.37
N ALA A 568 50.50 -13.64 -35.88
CA ALA A 568 51.63 -12.80 -35.46
C ALA A 568 51.54 -12.38 -33.97
N LEU A 569 50.33 -12.09 -33.48
CA LEU A 569 50.10 -11.78 -32.06
C LEU A 569 50.35 -13.00 -31.16
N LEU A 570 49.92 -14.20 -31.58
CA LEU A 570 50.23 -15.46 -30.88
C LEU A 570 51.74 -15.69 -30.79
N LEU A 571 52.43 -15.60 -31.94
CA LEU A 571 53.88 -15.74 -31.99
C LEU A 571 54.58 -14.72 -31.09
N LEU A 572 54.14 -13.46 -31.12
CA LEU A 572 54.66 -12.43 -30.22
C LEU A 572 54.47 -12.82 -28.76
N SER A 573 53.27 -13.27 -28.37
CA SER A 573 52.98 -13.66 -26.99
C SER A 573 53.87 -14.81 -26.50
N ALA A 574 54.11 -15.83 -27.35
CA ALA A 574 54.98 -16.94 -27.04
C ALA A 574 56.45 -16.49 -26.85
N LEU A 575 56.94 -15.61 -27.73
CA LEU A 575 58.30 -15.07 -27.66
C LEU A 575 58.50 -14.14 -26.45
N LEU A 576 57.48 -13.36 -26.07
CA LEU A 576 57.51 -12.50 -24.89
C LEU A 576 57.53 -13.30 -23.58
N ARG A 577 56.91 -14.49 -23.55
CA ARG A 577 56.90 -15.39 -22.39
C ARG A 577 58.12 -16.29 -22.29
N GLY A 578 59.09 -16.16 -23.21
CA GLY A 578 60.29 -16.98 -23.22
C GLY A 578 60.03 -18.45 -23.54
N ALA A 579 58.88 -18.79 -24.12
CA ALA A 579 58.63 -20.14 -24.63
C ALA A 579 59.63 -20.39 -25.75
N ARG A 580 60.61 -21.27 -25.51
CA ARG A 580 61.59 -21.68 -26.52
C ARG A 580 60.82 -22.31 -27.67
N VAL A 581 60.79 -21.64 -28.83
CA VAL A 581 60.36 -22.23 -30.10
C VAL A 581 61.14 -23.53 -30.24
N ALA A 582 60.46 -24.69 -30.21
CA ALA A 582 61.10 -25.96 -30.46
C ALA A 582 61.68 -25.91 -31.88
N GLY A 583 63.01 -25.96 -32.00
CA GLY A 583 63.67 -26.02 -33.30
C GLY A 583 63.28 -27.30 -34.06
N PRO A 584 63.48 -27.35 -35.40
CA PRO A 584 62.98 -28.42 -36.28
C PRO A 584 63.63 -29.81 -36.10
N TYR A 585 64.30 -30.05 -34.97
CA TYR A 585 64.85 -31.34 -34.58
C TYR A 585 64.33 -31.73 -33.20
N ARG A 586 63.02 -32.04 -33.11
CA ARG A 586 62.46 -32.96 -32.12
C ARG A 586 61.25 -33.66 -32.68
#